data_AF-A0A7C3B4Z7-F1
#
_entry.id   AF-A0A7C3B4Z7-F1
#
_cell.length_a   1.000
_cell.length_b   1.000
_cell.length_c   1.000
_cell.angle_alpha   90.00
_cell.angle_beta   90.00
_cell.angle_gamma   90.00
#
_symmetry.space_group_name_H-M   'P 1'
#
loop_
_entity.id
_entity.type
_entity.pdbx_description
1 polymer ?
#
loop_
_entity_poly.entity_id
_entity_poly.type
_entity_poly.pdbx_seq_one_letter_code
_entity_poly.pdbx_strand_id
1 'polypeptide(L)'
;MCSSKKGISAHQIHRTLGITYKSAWFMCHRIRTAMEQNPQVFLKNDVEVDETYIGGKSKGKRGRGVEGKTPVVALIERGGELRAQKMKRLSAIALKTVIREHVDTSANLNTDEFRSYRGLDKEYK
;
A
#
# COMPACT_ATOMS: atom_id res chain seq x y z
N MET A 1 17.14 1.87 -6.46
CA MET A 1 15.86 2.52 -6.06
C MET A 1 15.59 2.36 -4.56
N CYS A 2 15.87 1.19 -3.97
CA CYS A 2 15.60 0.87 -2.57
C CYS A 2 16.66 1.34 -1.55
N SER A 3 17.77 1.92 -2.01
CA SER A 3 18.86 2.37 -1.13
C SER A 3 18.55 3.63 -0.31
N SER A 4 17.44 4.33 -0.58
CA SER A 4 17.04 5.56 0.11
C SER A 4 15.67 5.38 0.75
N LYS A 5 15.54 5.74 2.03
CA LYS A 5 14.27 5.71 2.78
C LYS A 5 13.17 6.58 2.15
N LYS A 6 13.55 7.63 1.41
CA LYS A 6 12.61 8.55 0.74
C LYS A 6 12.31 8.14 -0.72
N GLY A 7 12.84 7.00 -1.16
CA GLY A 7 12.90 6.63 -2.56
C GLY A 7 13.97 7.41 -3.33
N ILE A 8 14.13 7.07 -4.61
CA ILE A 8 15.08 7.71 -5.53
C ILE A 8 14.29 8.25 -6.73
N SER A 9 14.41 9.56 -6.98
CA SER A 9 13.77 10.19 -8.13
C SER A 9 14.50 9.85 -9.43
N ALA A 10 13.80 9.89 -10.57
CA ALA A 10 14.43 9.69 -11.88
C ALA A 10 15.53 10.74 -12.16
N HIS A 11 15.38 11.96 -11.64
CA HIS A 11 16.41 13.01 -11.71
C HIS A 11 17.66 12.66 -10.91
N GLN A 12 17.53 11.97 -9.77
CA GLN A 12 18.68 11.48 -9.02
C GLN A 12 19.41 10.39 -9.83
N ILE A 13 18.67 9.44 -10.41
CA ILE A 13 19.27 8.37 -11.25
C ILE A 13 19.99 8.96 -12.47
N HIS A 14 19.36 9.95 -13.13
CA HIS A 14 19.97 10.71 -14.22
C HIS A 14 21.36 11.26 -13.84
N ARG A 15 21.47 11.96 -12.70
CA ARG A 15 22.75 12.50 -12.21
C ARG A 15 23.74 11.44 -11.81
N THR A 16 23.29 10.37 -11.14
CA THR A 16 24.17 9.31 -10.64
C THR A 16 24.77 8.47 -11.77
N LEU A 17 24.00 8.22 -12.85
CA LEU A 17 24.44 7.36 -13.96
C LEU A 17 24.95 8.14 -15.19
N GLY A 18 24.77 9.46 -15.25
CA GLY A 18 25.20 10.28 -16.38
C GLY A 18 24.41 10.06 -17.69
N ILE A 19 23.27 9.38 -17.63
CA ILE A 19 22.38 9.09 -18.79
C ILE A 19 21.36 10.20 -19.00
N THR A 20 20.61 10.26 -20.10
CA THR A 20 19.54 11.26 -20.25
C THR A 20 18.39 11.06 -19.23
N TYR A 21 17.68 12.14 -18.87
CA TYR A 21 16.52 12.04 -17.99
C TYR A 21 15.42 11.12 -18.56
N LYS A 22 15.20 11.15 -19.88
CA LYS A 22 14.21 10.29 -20.55
C LYS A 22 14.56 8.81 -20.35
N SER A 23 15.83 8.45 -20.50
CA SER A 23 16.32 7.08 -20.25
C SER A 23 16.18 6.70 -18.78
N ALA A 24 16.58 7.58 -17.84
CA ALA A 24 16.44 7.33 -16.41
C ALA A 24 14.97 7.13 -15.98
N TRP A 25 14.06 7.95 -16.53
CA TRP A 25 12.62 7.83 -16.29
C TRP A 25 12.06 6.52 -16.83
N PHE A 26 12.44 6.13 -18.05
CA PHE A 26 12.03 4.86 -18.65
C PHE A 26 12.53 3.65 -17.83
N MET A 27 13.80 3.67 -17.43
CA MET A 27 14.39 2.64 -16.55
C MET A 27 13.65 2.55 -15.21
N CYS A 28 13.33 3.69 -14.59
CA CYS A 28 12.59 3.69 -13.33
C CYS A 28 11.24 2.97 -13.43
N HIS A 29 10.50 3.20 -14.52
CA HIS A 29 9.23 2.52 -14.74
C HIS A 29 9.41 1.01 -14.88
N ARG A 30 10.37 0.57 -15.70
CA ARG A 30 10.66 -0.86 -15.89
C ARG A 30 11.05 -1.55 -14.58
N ILE A 31 11.88 -0.91 -13.77
CA ILE A 31 12.27 -1.45 -12.45
C ILE A 31 11.05 -1.57 -11.56
N ARG A 32 10.17 -0.54 -11.48
CA ARG A 32 8.97 -0.61 -10.64
C ARG A 32 7.98 -1.67 -11.11
N THR A 33 7.78 -1.82 -12.41
CA THR A 33 6.97 -2.91 -12.96
C THR A 33 7.57 -4.28 -12.62
N ALA A 34 8.89 -4.43 -12.68
CA ALA A 34 9.56 -5.67 -12.28
C ALA A 34 9.51 -5.93 -10.75
N MET A 35 9.24 -4.89 -9.95
CA MET A 35 9.04 -4.99 -8.50
C MET A 35 7.57 -5.25 -8.11
N GLU A 36 6.65 -5.38 -9.06
CA GLU A 36 5.26 -5.73 -8.77
C GLU A 36 5.21 -7.10 -8.05
N GLN A 37 4.56 -7.12 -6.89
CA GLN A 37 4.33 -8.33 -6.13
C GLN A 37 3.07 -9.02 -6.65
N ASN A 38 3.16 -10.33 -6.91
CA ASN A 38 2.01 -11.20 -7.17
C ASN A 38 1.94 -12.25 -6.05
N PRO A 39 1.53 -11.86 -4.84
CA PRO A 39 1.55 -12.76 -3.70
C PRO A 39 0.66 -13.99 -3.94
N GLN A 40 1.23 -15.19 -3.76
CA GLN A 40 0.52 -16.46 -3.94
C GLN A 40 0.10 -17.10 -2.61
N VAL A 41 0.58 -16.57 -1.50
CA VAL A 41 0.36 -17.13 -0.16
C VAL A 41 -0.39 -16.10 0.69
N PHE A 42 -1.28 -16.53 1.57
CA PHE A 42 -1.91 -15.62 2.52
C PHE A 42 -0.93 -15.18 3.63
N LEU A 43 -1.13 -13.98 4.17
CA LEU A 43 -0.49 -13.53 5.41
C LEU A 43 -1.14 -14.30 6.59
N LYS A 44 -0.34 -14.85 7.51
CA LYS A 44 -0.83 -15.85 8.49
C LYS A 44 -0.57 -15.55 9.95
N ASN A 45 0.46 -14.77 10.28
CA ASN A 45 0.83 -14.54 11.67
C ASN A 45 0.10 -13.31 12.24
N ASP A 46 0.84 -12.39 12.85
CA ASP A 46 0.31 -11.09 13.27
C ASP A 46 0.25 -10.17 12.06
N VAL A 47 -0.97 -9.85 11.62
CA VAL A 47 -1.20 -8.99 10.47
C VAL A 47 -1.78 -7.66 10.93
N GLU A 48 -1.17 -6.56 10.53
CA GLU A 48 -1.67 -5.21 10.76
C GLU A 48 -2.27 -4.67 9.46
N VAL A 49 -3.45 -4.04 9.56
CA VAL A 49 -4.13 -3.44 8.41
C VAL A 49 -4.47 -1.99 8.74
N ASP A 50 -4.08 -1.10 7.82
CA ASP A 50 -4.36 0.32 7.92
C ASP A 50 -4.66 0.91 6.54
N GLU A 51 -5.34 2.04 6.52
CA GLU A 51 -5.67 2.76 5.30
C GLU A 51 -5.22 4.20 5.30
N THR A 52 -4.84 4.70 4.13
CA THR A 52 -4.33 6.05 4.00
C THR A 52 -4.74 6.70 2.68
N TYR A 53 -4.53 8.01 2.60
CA TYR A 53 -4.81 8.82 1.43
C TYR A 53 -3.51 9.45 0.91
N ILE A 54 -2.98 8.90 -0.18
CA ILE A 54 -1.73 9.34 -0.80
C ILE A 54 -2.01 10.37 -1.89
N GLY A 55 -1.33 11.51 -1.84
CA GLY A 55 -1.44 12.55 -2.86
C GLY A 55 -0.71 13.83 -2.47
N GLY A 56 -0.77 14.83 -3.36
CA GLY A 56 -0.17 16.14 -3.12
C GLY A 56 -0.79 16.87 -1.93
N LYS A 57 -0.11 17.93 -1.46
CA LYS A 57 -0.68 18.84 -0.47
C LYS A 57 -1.88 19.57 -1.09
N SER A 58 -3.04 19.46 -0.47
CA SER A 58 -4.25 20.21 -0.83
C SER A 58 -4.71 21.08 0.33
N LYS A 59 -5.29 22.23 0.03
CA LYS A 59 -6.01 23.08 1.00
C LYS A 59 -7.48 22.62 1.05
N GLY A 60 -8.11 22.70 2.23
CA GLY A 60 -9.52 22.35 2.41
C GLY A 60 -9.74 21.09 3.24
N LYS A 61 -10.73 20.28 2.86
CA LYS A 61 -11.13 19.06 3.58
C LYS A 61 -9.93 18.16 3.85
N ARG A 62 -9.90 17.51 5.02
CA ARG A 62 -8.87 16.53 5.42
C ARG A 62 -9.53 15.15 5.61
N GLY A 63 -8.74 14.09 5.44
CA GLY A 63 -9.20 12.71 5.63
C GLY A 63 -10.10 12.19 4.50
N ARG A 64 -11.25 11.61 4.87
CA ARG A 64 -12.15 10.91 3.93
C ARG A 64 -12.90 11.88 3.02
N GLY A 65 -12.84 11.61 1.71
CA GLY A 65 -13.49 12.45 0.69
C GLY A 65 -12.71 13.70 0.32
N VAL A 66 -11.39 13.69 0.55
CA VAL A 66 -10.47 14.70 0.01
C VAL A 66 -10.26 14.44 -1.48
N GLU A 67 -10.49 15.48 -2.27
CA GLU A 67 -10.24 15.45 -3.70
C GLU A 67 -8.74 15.41 -4.02
N GLY A 68 -8.39 14.74 -5.12
CA GLY A 68 -7.01 14.63 -5.58
C GLY A 68 -6.11 13.71 -4.76
N LYS A 69 -6.67 12.94 -3.81
CA LYS A 69 -5.93 11.90 -3.07
C LYS A 69 -6.40 10.51 -3.43
N THR A 70 -5.44 9.61 -3.57
CA THR A 70 -5.65 8.19 -3.86
C THR A 70 -5.77 7.42 -2.56
N PRO A 71 -6.90 6.74 -2.29
CA PRO A 71 -6.99 5.84 -1.15
C PRO A 71 -6.15 4.58 -1.39
N VAL A 72 -5.45 4.15 -0.36
CA VAL A 72 -4.59 2.96 -0.36
C VAL A 72 -4.85 2.20 0.94
N VAL A 73 -4.93 0.88 0.86
CA VAL A 73 -4.87 0.01 2.04
C VAL A 73 -3.51 -0.67 2.07
N ALA A 74 -2.95 -0.83 3.26
CA ALA A 74 -1.73 -1.58 3.51
C ALA A 74 -2.04 -2.73 4.48
N LEU A 75 -1.54 -3.92 4.17
CA LEU A 75 -1.58 -5.11 5.02
C LEU A 75 -0.14 -5.54 5.24
N ILE A 76 0.29 -5.67 6.49
CA ILE A 76 1.66 -6.04 6.84
C ILE A 76 1.65 -7.19 7.82
N GLU A 77 2.36 -8.26 7.48
CA GLU A 77 2.69 -9.30 8.45
C GLU A 77 3.94 -8.89 9.24
N ARG A 78 3.88 -8.94 10.57
CA ARG A 78 5.01 -8.56 11.42
C ARG A 78 6.22 -9.44 11.13
N GLY A 79 7.34 -8.80 10.76
CA GLY A 79 8.56 -9.50 10.34
C GLY A 79 8.45 -10.21 8.98
N GLY A 80 7.33 -10.02 8.27
CA GLY A 80 7.02 -10.68 7.00
C GLY A 80 6.79 -9.68 5.87
N GLU A 81 5.82 -10.01 5.01
CA GLU A 81 5.56 -9.27 3.77
C GLU A 81 4.59 -8.08 4.01
N LEU A 82 4.88 -6.97 3.33
CA LEU A 82 3.96 -5.84 3.16
C LEU A 82 3.24 -5.97 1.81
N ARG A 83 1.93 -5.76 1.82
CA ARG A 83 1.06 -5.66 0.64
C ARG A 83 0.31 -4.34 0.67
N ALA A 84 0.39 -3.59 -0.42
CA ALA A 84 -0.33 -2.32 -0.54
C ALA A 84 -1.14 -2.29 -1.83
N GLN A 85 -2.41 -1.91 -1.73
CA GLN A 85 -3.32 -1.89 -2.87
C GLN A 85 -3.99 -0.53 -3.02
N LYS A 86 -3.96 -0.02 -4.25
CA LYS A 86 -4.73 1.16 -4.64
C LYS A 86 -6.22 0.84 -4.64
N MET A 87 -7.00 1.62 -3.91
CA MET A 87 -8.44 1.48 -3.81
C MET A 87 -9.15 2.56 -4.65
N LYS A 88 -10.39 2.26 -5.08
CA LYS A 88 -11.29 3.32 -5.59
C LYS A 88 -11.90 4.11 -4.44
N ARG A 89 -12.25 3.44 -3.35
CA ARG A 89 -12.84 4.01 -2.13
C ARG A 89 -12.56 3.11 -0.93
N LEU A 90 -12.29 3.72 0.23
CA LEU A 90 -12.21 3.01 1.51
C LEU A 90 -13.62 2.83 2.07
N SER A 91 -14.25 1.71 1.74
CA SER A 91 -15.55 1.28 2.27
C SER A 91 -15.39 -0.02 3.07
N ALA A 92 -16.32 -0.31 3.96
CA ALA A 92 -16.31 -1.55 4.74
C ALA A 92 -16.27 -2.79 3.83
N ILE A 93 -17.06 -2.80 2.75
CA ILE A 93 -17.07 -3.90 1.79
C ILE A 93 -15.69 -4.05 1.13
N ALA A 94 -15.15 -2.96 0.57
CA ALA A 94 -13.87 -3.02 -0.14
C ALA A 94 -12.71 -3.45 0.77
N LEU A 95 -12.62 -2.90 1.98
CA LEU A 95 -11.57 -3.25 2.94
C LEU A 95 -11.65 -4.73 3.34
N LYS A 96 -12.85 -5.21 3.71
CA LYS A 96 -13.03 -6.60 4.10
C LYS A 96 -12.76 -7.58 2.96
N THR A 97 -13.14 -7.23 1.72
CA THR A 97 -12.80 -8.04 0.54
C THR A 97 -11.30 -8.20 0.41
N VAL A 98 -10.54 -7.09 0.47
CA VAL A 98 -9.09 -7.15 0.33
C VAL A 98 -8.42 -7.92 1.47
N ILE A 99 -8.91 -7.78 2.70
CA ILE A 99 -8.41 -8.57 3.84
C ILE A 99 -8.62 -10.07 3.58
N ARG A 100 -9.82 -10.49 3.18
CA ARG A 100 -10.11 -11.91 2.89
C ARG A 100 -9.33 -12.48 1.72
N GLU A 101 -8.98 -11.65 0.74
CA GLU A 101 -8.17 -12.04 -0.42
C GLU A 101 -6.67 -12.19 -0.09
N HIS A 102 -6.20 -11.67 1.06
CA HIS A 102 -4.77 -11.62 1.36
C HIS A 102 -4.39 -12.18 2.73
N VAL A 103 -5.33 -12.37 3.64
CA VAL A 103 -5.09 -12.77 5.03
C VAL A 103 -5.84 -14.05 5.35
N ASP A 104 -5.09 -15.02 5.87
CA ASP A 104 -5.61 -16.31 6.32
C ASP A 104 -6.45 -16.13 7.59
N THR A 105 -7.54 -16.89 7.73
CA THR A 105 -8.43 -16.78 8.89
C THR A 105 -7.76 -17.21 10.20
N SER A 106 -6.63 -17.91 10.14
CA SER A 106 -5.81 -18.23 11.33
C SER A 106 -4.95 -17.07 11.84
N ALA A 107 -4.85 -15.96 11.11
CA ALA A 107 -4.06 -14.79 11.49
C ALA A 107 -4.65 -14.02 12.67
N ASN A 108 -3.76 -13.41 13.47
CA ASN A 108 -4.16 -12.42 14.46
C ASN A 108 -4.25 -11.05 13.75
N LEU A 109 -5.47 -10.54 13.57
CA LEU A 109 -5.70 -9.35 12.77
C LEU A 109 -5.79 -8.09 13.65
N ASN A 110 -4.85 -7.17 13.44
CA ASN A 110 -4.78 -5.90 14.15
C ASN A 110 -5.21 -4.76 13.21
N THR A 111 -6.29 -4.07 13.56
CA THR A 111 -6.75 -2.87 12.85
C THR A 111 -6.89 -1.71 13.82
N ASP A 112 -7.04 -0.50 13.30
CA ASP A 112 -7.47 0.62 14.13
C ASP A 112 -8.97 0.52 14.49
N GLU A 113 -9.50 1.52 15.20
CA GLU A 113 -10.91 1.58 15.59
C GLU A 113 -11.85 2.03 14.45
N PHE A 114 -11.40 2.04 13.19
CA PHE A 114 -12.23 2.48 12.09
C PHE A 114 -13.43 1.55 11.93
N ARG A 115 -14.63 2.16 11.91
CA ARG A 115 -15.92 1.45 11.86
C ARG A 115 -16.05 0.45 10.70
N SER A 116 -15.27 0.63 9.64
CA SER A 116 -15.27 -0.26 8.48
C SER A 116 -14.75 -1.67 8.80
N TYR A 117 -13.91 -1.82 9.83
CA TYR A 117 -13.35 -3.10 10.25
C TYR A 117 -14.27 -3.91 11.18
N ARG A 118 -15.29 -3.28 11.79
CA ARG A 118 -16.22 -3.94 12.71
C ARG A 118 -16.81 -5.23 12.12
N GLY A 119 -16.80 -6.31 12.89
CA GLY A 119 -17.31 -7.63 12.49
C GLY A 119 -16.24 -8.57 11.93
N LEU A 120 -15.00 -8.10 11.71
CA LEU A 120 -13.87 -8.98 11.38
C LEU A 120 -13.41 -9.83 12.57
N ASP A 121 -13.70 -9.40 13.80
CA ASP A 121 -13.52 -10.13 15.06
C ASP A 121 -14.28 -11.47 15.11
N LYS A 122 -15.23 -11.69 14.20
CA LYS A 122 -15.95 -12.97 14.05
C LYS A 122 -15.25 -13.94 13.11
N GLU A 123 -14.33 -13.46 12.29
CA GLU A 123 -13.67 -14.21 11.22
C GLU A 123 -12.18 -14.44 11.51
N TYR A 124 -11.56 -13.51 12.24
CA TYR A 124 -10.14 -13.49 12.58
C TYR A 124 -9.97 -13.40 14.09
N LYS A 125 -8.81 -13.84 14.58
CA LYS A 125 -8.45 -13.76 15.99
C LYS A 125 -7.90 -12.39 16.35
#